data_AF-A0A1I3WNC6-F1
#
_entry.id   AF-A0A1I3WNC6-F1
#
_cell.length_a   1.000
_cell.length_b   1.000
_cell.length_c   1.000
_cell.angle_alpha   90.00
_cell.angle_beta   90.00
_cell.angle_gamma   90.00
#
_symmetry.space_group_name_H-M   'P 1'
#
loop_
_entity.id
_entity.type
_entity.pdbx_description
1 polymer ?
#
loop_
_entity_poly.entity_id
_entity_poly.type
_entity_poly.pdbx_seq_one_letter_code
_entity_poly.pdbx_strand_id
1 'polypeptide(L)'
;MSVISFGDMAASIRNMRVTTQTKLDLEKYGSEVASGEKYDLSTSVSGDFSPLASIERSLRTLQSYDLAIKEADLFATTVQSSLGSISEHVEELSSVLLTASTNGDATSVSVAGTDARTRFDAVVSTLNTRIGNRSLFSGAATGETALISADEMMNDLAAAVAGSTSSSDVETIVDDWFMSPSGGFEMIAYQGSDNALSPFALGEHETVRVDFSANDASLRETLKGLALAALVDEGVLEGSVAEQSSLLRSAGEALMGAQAGLADLRAQVGAVEARIEEASLSNSAMTFSYETAKSEIVSADAYESASMLTQTETQLQIIYTLTSRMSRLSLSDYI
;
A
#
# COMPACT_ATOMS: atom_id res chain seq x y z
N MET A 1 -24.89 -52.70 -60.29
CA MET A 1 -24.70 -51.92 -59.05
C MET A 1 -25.84 -50.92 -58.96
N SER A 2 -26.76 -51.07 -58.02
CA SER A 2 -27.85 -50.10 -57.84
C SER A 2 -27.25 -48.81 -57.30
N VAL A 3 -27.18 -47.78 -58.13
CA VAL A 3 -26.91 -46.41 -57.67
C VAL A 3 -28.16 -46.00 -56.90
N ILE A 4 -28.05 -45.93 -55.57
CA ILE A 4 -29.11 -45.37 -54.73
C ILE A 4 -29.15 -43.88 -55.06
N SER A 5 -30.07 -43.48 -55.92
CA SER A 5 -30.37 -42.09 -56.21
C SER A 5 -31.04 -41.49 -54.97
N PHE A 6 -30.27 -40.71 -54.20
CA PHE A 6 -30.87 -39.75 -53.28
C PHE A 6 -31.61 -38.72 -54.14
N GLY A 7 -32.88 -38.44 -53.84
CA GLY A 7 -33.64 -37.44 -54.57
C GLY A 7 -32.94 -36.07 -54.54
N ASP A 8 -33.07 -35.29 -55.61
CA ASP A 8 -32.37 -34.01 -55.85
C ASP A 8 -32.51 -33.02 -54.67
N MET A 9 -33.66 -33.05 -53.99
CA MET A 9 -33.94 -32.27 -52.78
C MET A 9 -33.08 -32.69 -51.57
N ALA A 10 -32.77 -33.97 -51.39
CA ALA A 10 -31.90 -34.44 -50.31
C ALA A 10 -30.44 -34.03 -50.55
N ALA A 11 -30.00 -34.00 -51.82
CA ALA A 11 -28.67 -33.52 -52.20
C ALA A 11 -28.52 -32.00 -51.97
N SER A 12 -29.55 -31.21 -52.31
CA SER A 12 -29.54 -29.76 -52.09
C SER A 12 -29.55 -29.40 -50.60
N ILE A 13 -30.38 -30.05 -49.77
CA ILE A 13 -30.43 -29.85 -48.32
C ILE A 13 -29.09 -30.22 -47.68
N ARG A 14 -28.45 -31.31 -48.13
CA ARG A 14 -27.11 -31.70 -47.66
C ARG A 14 -26.07 -30.64 -48.00
N ASN A 15 -26.06 -30.13 -49.23
CA ASN A 15 -25.13 -29.08 -49.64
C ASN A 15 -25.34 -27.77 -48.87
N MET A 16 -26.60 -27.37 -48.63
CA MET A 16 -26.92 -26.22 -47.80
C MET A 16 -26.37 -26.40 -46.38
N ARG A 17 -26.62 -27.55 -45.76
CA ARG A 17 -26.14 -27.85 -44.39
C ARG A 17 -24.62 -27.81 -44.29
N VAL A 18 -23.90 -28.43 -45.25
CA VAL A 18 -22.44 -28.42 -45.27
C VAL A 18 -21.92 -26.99 -45.46
N THR A 19 -22.51 -26.22 -46.39
CA THR A 19 -22.13 -24.82 -46.61
C THR A 19 -22.33 -23.96 -45.36
N THR A 20 -23.46 -24.12 -44.68
CA THR A 20 -23.74 -23.41 -43.42
C THR A 20 -22.75 -23.81 -42.34
N GLN A 21 -22.44 -25.10 -42.18
CA GLN A 21 -21.46 -25.57 -41.21
C GLN A 21 -20.07 -24.99 -41.49
N THR A 22 -19.57 -25.07 -42.72
CA THR A 22 -18.26 -24.52 -43.09
C THR A 22 -18.18 -23.00 -42.87
N LYS A 23 -19.29 -22.26 -43.06
CA LYS A 23 -19.34 -20.83 -42.73
C LYS A 23 -19.26 -20.58 -41.22
N LEU A 24 -19.96 -21.36 -40.41
CA LEU A 24 -19.90 -21.27 -38.95
C LEU A 24 -18.49 -21.61 -38.44
N ASP A 25 -17.86 -22.65 -38.99
CA ASP A 25 -16.48 -23.01 -38.66
C ASP A 25 -15.49 -21.90 -39.05
N LEU A 26 -15.73 -21.23 -40.18
CA LEU A 26 -14.90 -20.11 -40.64
C LEU A 26 -15.04 -18.88 -39.73
N GLU A 27 -16.27 -18.55 -39.29
CA GLU A 27 -16.50 -17.51 -38.28
C GLU A 27 -15.85 -17.87 -36.94
N LYS A 28 -15.98 -19.13 -36.51
CA LYS A 28 -15.37 -19.66 -35.28
C LYS A 28 -13.85 -19.46 -35.30
N TYR A 29 -13.15 -20.10 -36.24
CA TYR A 29 -11.69 -20.05 -36.29
C TYR A 29 -11.17 -18.65 -36.62
N GLY A 30 -11.93 -17.87 -37.42
CA GLY A 30 -11.62 -16.46 -37.66
C GLY A 30 -11.64 -15.63 -36.38
N SER A 31 -12.64 -15.83 -35.52
CA SER A 31 -12.73 -15.18 -34.22
C SER A 31 -11.63 -15.65 -33.26
N GLU A 32 -11.32 -16.95 -33.23
CA GLU A 32 -10.27 -17.52 -32.36
C GLU A 32 -8.88 -16.97 -32.73
N VAL A 33 -8.58 -16.84 -34.02
CA VAL A 33 -7.33 -16.23 -34.50
C VAL A 33 -7.28 -14.72 -34.21
N ALA A 34 -8.40 -14.02 -34.35
CA ALA A 34 -8.45 -12.56 -34.16
C ALA A 34 -8.40 -12.15 -32.67
N SER A 35 -9.06 -12.91 -31.80
CA SER A 35 -9.16 -12.61 -30.35
C SER A 35 -8.10 -13.32 -29.51
N GLY A 36 -7.58 -14.46 -29.96
CA GLY A 36 -6.76 -15.36 -29.15
C GLY A 36 -7.55 -16.15 -28.10
N GLU A 37 -8.88 -16.02 -28.06
CA GLU A 37 -9.76 -16.71 -27.13
C GLU A 37 -10.63 -17.73 -27.89
N LYS A 38 -10.96 -18.85 -27.23
CA LYS A 38 -11.84 -19.88 -27.79
C LYS A 38 -13.23 -19.29 -28.01
N TYR A 39 -13.79 -19.54 -29.18
CA TYR A 39 -15.11 -19.04 -29.57
C TYR A 39 -16.22 -19.68 -28.72
N ASP A 40 -16.05 -20.96 -28.37
CA ASP A 40 -16.98 -21.70 -27.51
C ASP A 40 -16.29 -22.22 -26.25
N LEU A 41 -16.46 -21.45 -25.16
CA LEU A 41 -15.99 -21.83 -23.84
C LEU A 41 -16.76 -23.02 -23.26
N SER A 42 -18.01 -23.26 -23.68
CA SER A 42 -18.84 -24.36 -23.14
C SER A 42 -18.23 -25.73 -23.43
N THR A 43 -17.60 -25.88 -24.60
CA THR A 43 -16.86 -27.10 -24.97
C THR A 43 -15.64 -27.30 -24.06
N SER A 44 -14.95 -26.22 -23.68
CA SER A 44 -13.75 -26.30 -22.81
C SER A 44 -14.09 -26.65 -21.37
N VAL A 45 -15.26 -26.25 -20.89
CA VAL A 45 -15.73 -26.54 -19.53
C VAL A 45 -16.74 -27.70 -19.47
N SER A 46 -16.93 -28.44 -20.57
CA SER A 46 -17.92 -29.53 -20.68
C SER A 46 -19.34 -29.11 -20.24
N GLY A 47 -19.69 -27.84 -20.42
CA GLY A 47 -20.97 -27.25 -20.02
C GLY A 47 -21.09 -26.80 -18.55
N ASP A 48 -20.09 -27.05 -17.70
CA ASP A 48 -20.06 -26.57 -16.31
C ASP A 48 -19.19 -25.32 -16.15
N PHE A 49 -19.81 -24.15 -16.09
CA PHE A 49 -19.10 -22.88 -15.91
C PHE A 49 -18.69 -22.58 -14.45
N SER A 50 -19.04 -23.45 -13.49
CA SER A 50 -18.73 -23.25 -12.07
C SER A 50 -17.23 -23.08 -11.79
N PRO A 51 -16.32 -23.87 -12.39
CA PRO A 51 -14.87 -23.70 -12.19
C PRO A 51 -14.38 -22.34 -12.70
N LEU A 52 -14.78 -21.92 -13.91
CA LEU A 52 -14.38 -20.63 -14.47
C LEU A 52 -14.90 -19.47 -13.62
N ALA A 53 -16.17 -19.52 -13.19
CA ALA A 53 -16.76 -18.51 -12.31
C ALA A 53 -16.05 -18.44 -10.94
N SER A 54 -15.59 -19.59 -10.42
CA SER A 54 -14.81 -19.64 -9.17
C SER A 54 -13.44 -18.99 -9.33
N ILE A 55 -12.73 -19.27 -10.44
CA ILE A 55 -11.43 -18.65 -10.77
C ILE A 55 -11.56 -17.13 -10.86
N GLU A 56 -12.55 -16.64 -11.60
CA GLU A 56 -12.77 -15.20 -11.72
C GLU A 56 -13.13 -14.52 -10.39
N ARG A 57 -13.89 -15.21 -9.53
CA ARG A 57 -14.16 -14.72 -8.17
C ARG A 57 -12.88 -14.63 -7.36
N SER A 58 -12.02 -15.66 -7.41
CA SER A 58 -10.72 -15.65 -6.73
C SER A 58 -9.84 -14.51 -7.23
N LEU A 59 -9.75 -14.30 -8.55
CA LEU A 59 -9.00 -13.18 -9.14
C LEU A 59 -9.50 -11.81 -8.65
N ARG A 60 -10.81 -11.58 -8.63
CA ARG A 60 -11.39 -10.32 -8.10
C ARG A 60 -11.08 -10.13 -6.61
N THR A 61 -11.04 -11.22 -5.86
CA THR A 61 -10.71 -11.19 -4.42
C THR A 61 -9.22 -10.85 -4.23
N LEU A 62 -8.32 -11.48 -4.97
CA LEU A 62 -6.88 -11.18 -4.96
C LEU A 62 -6.56 -9.75 -5.42
N GLN A 63 -7.32 -9.20 -6.37
CA GLN A 63 -7.23 -7.77 -6.74
C GLN A 63 -7.63 -6.85 -5.60
N SER A 64 -8.61 -7.25 -4.77
CA SER A 64 -9.02 -6.48 -3.61
C SER A 64 -7.94 -6.52 -2.51
N TYR A 65 -7.31 -7.68 -2.30
CA TYR A 65 -6.15 -7.79 -1.41
C TYR A 65 -4.94 -7.03 -1.92
N ASP A 66 -4.65 -7.05 -3.23
CA ASP A 66 -3.56 -6.27 -3.83
C ASP A 66 -3.68 -4.77 -3.52
N LEU A 67 -4.91 -4.22 -3.59
CA LEU A 67 -5.15 -2.83 -3.20
C LEU A 67 -4.88 -2.60 -1.71
N ALA A 68 -5.39 -3.47 -0.83
CA ALA A 68 -5.18 -3.37 0.61
C ALA A 68 -3.70 -3.53 1.01
N ILE A 69 -2.96 -4.41 0.34
CA ILE A 69 -1.52 -4.61 0.49
C ILE A 69 -0.77 -3.33 0.10
N LYS A 70 -1.10 -2.71 -1.05
CA LYS A 70 -0.49 -1.44 -1.48
C LYS A 70 -0.78 -0.28 -0.52
N GLU A 71 -2.00 -0.23 0.04
CA GLU A 71 -2.33 0.76 1.07
C GLU A 71 -1.53 0.55 2.35
N ALA A 72 -1.40 -0.71 2.80
CA ALA A 72 -0.62 -1.06 3.98
C ALA A 72 0.88 -0.75 3.78
N ASP A 73 1.41 -1.07 2.61
CA ASP A 73 2.80 -0.80 2.21
C ASP A 73 3.10 0.70 2.24
N LEU A 74 2.29 1.50 1.54
CA LEU A 74 2.43 2.96 1.53
C LEU A 74 2.37 3.55 2.95
N PHE A 75 1.45 3.04 3.79
CA PHE A 75 1.33 3.48 5.17
C PHE A 75 2.60 3.13 5.97
N ALA A 76 3.05 1.87 5.92
CA ALA A 76 4.22 1.40 6.65
C ALA A 76 5.51 2.12 6.23
N THR A 77 5.76 2.26 4.93
CA THR A 77 6.93 2.97 4.40
C THR A 77 6.95 4.44 4.79
N THR A 78 5.78 5.09 4.83
CA THR A 78 5.70 6.50 5.25
C THR A 78 6.00 6.63 6.74
N VAL A 79 5.44 5.75 7.58
CA VAL A 79 5.77 5.69 9.02
C VAL A 79 7.27 5.44 9.21
N GLN A 80 7.86 4.50 8.48
CA GLN A 80 9.29 4.19 8.56
C GLN A 80 10.17 5.39 8.18
N SER A 81 9.79 6.11 7.13
CA SER A 81 10.48 7.32 6.67
C SER A 81 10.37 8.45 7.69
N SER A 82 9.17 8.67 8.25
CA SER A 82 8.94 9.64 9.32
C SER A 82 9.77 9.34 10.57
N LEU A 83 9.77 8.10 11.04
CA LEU A 83 10.59 7.68 12.19
C LEU A 83 12.10 7.78 11.89
N GLY A 84 12.51 7.51 10.65
CA GLY A 84 13.89 7.71 10.19
C GLY A 84 14.34 9.16 10.29
N SER A 85 13.51 10.09 9.80
CA SER A 85 13.78 11.53 9.90
C SER A 85 13.82 12.02 11.35
N ILE A 86 12.91 11.54 12.22
CA ILE A 86 12.93 11.86 13.65
C ILE A 86 14.23 11.34 14.30
N SER A 87 14.62 10.10 13.99
CA SER A 87 15.87 9.51 14.50
C SER A 87 17.11 10.31 14.11
N GLU A 88 17.19 10.79 12.87
CA GLU A 88 18.29 11.63 12.38
C GLU A 88 18.32 12.97 13.12
N HIS A 89 17.15 13.60 13.31
CA HIS A 89 17.06 14.85 14.06
C HIS A 89 17.54 14.71 15.50
N VAL A 90 17.17 13.61 16.17
CA VAL A 90 17.52 13.29 17.55
C VAL A 90 19.00 12.96 17.71
N GLU A 91 19.57 12.18 16.79
CA GLU A 91 20.99 11.80 16.81
C GLU A 91 21.88 13.03 16.71
N GLU A 92 21.66 13.87 15.70
CA GLU A 92 22.44 15.09 15.50
C GLU A 92 22.30 16.07 16.66
N LEU A 93 21.06 16.33 17.11
CA LEU A 93 20.82 17.30 18.18
C LEU A 93 21.45 16.84 19.49
N SER A 94 21.36 15.55 19.84
CA SER A 94 21.94 15.03 21.08
C SER A 94 23.44 15.35 21.20
N SER A 95 24.19 15.21 20.10
CA SER A 95 25.61 15.56 20.01
C SER A 95 25.86 17.07 20.15
N VAL A 96 25.03 17.89 19.49
CA VAL A 96 25.09 19.36 19.56
C VAL A 96 24.85 19.84 20.99
N LEU A 97 23.82 19.32 21.66
CA LEU A 97 23.46 19.73 23.03
C LEU A 97 24.55 19.41 24.05
N LEU A 98 25.13 18.21 23.98
CA LEU A 98 26.23 17.82 24.89
C LEU A 98 27.48 18.66 24.66
N THR A 99 27.78 19.01 23.41
CA THR A 99 28.90 19.88 23.07
C THR A 99 28.67 21.30 23.58
N ALA A 100 27.48 21.86 23.34
CA ALA A 100 27.10 23.20 23.80
C ALA A 100 27.12 23.31 25.32
N SER A 101 26.61 22.28 26.01
CA SER A 101 26.65 22.18 27.48
C SER A 101 28.08 22.14 28.02
N THR A 102 28.97 21.39 27.36
CA THR A 102 30.39 21.29 27.76
C THR A 102 31.14 22.61 27.59
N ASN A 103 30.82 23.37 26.54
CA ASN A 103 31.40 24.70 26.33
C ASN A 103 30.93 25.70 27.40
N GLY A 104 29.64 25.64 27.76
CA GLY A 104 29.06 26.40 28.87
C GLY A 104 29.02 27.93 28.66
N ASP A 105 29.18 28.40 27.43
CA ASP A 105 29.06 29.82 27.08
C ASP A 105 27.66 30.16 26.55
N ALA A 106 27.22 31.40 26.80
CA ALA A 106 25.87 31.85 26.47
C ALA A 106 25.52 31.76 24.97
N THR A 107 26.52 31.91 24.09
CA THR A 107 26.28 31.85 22.64
C THR A 107 26.03 30.42 22.21
N SER A 108 26.87 29.48 22.65
CA SER A 108 26.69 28.05 22.36
C SER A 108 25.35 27.53 22.88
N VAL A 109 24.97 27.92 24.11
CA VAL A 109 23.71 27.52 24.74
C VAL A 109 22.49 28.07 23.97
N SER A 110 22.50 29.36 23.62
CA SER A 110 21.41 29.97 22.85
C SER A 110 21.25 29.35 21.47
N VAL A 111 22.36 29.16 20.73
CA VAL A 111 22.31 28.53 19.40
C VAL A 111 21.77 27.10 19.46
N ALA A 112 22.17 26.32 20.48
CA ALA A 112 21.68 24.97 20.69
C ALA A 112 20.19 24.93 21.06
N GLY A 113 19.71 25.89 21.86
CA GLY A 113 18.28 26.05 22.17
C GLY A 113 17.44 26.35 20.92
N THR A 114 17.88 27.28 20.09
CA THR A 114 17.20 27.62 18.82
C THR A 114 17.17 26.45 17.84
N ASP A 115 18.27 25.69 17.73
CA ASP A 115 18.30 24.46 16.92
C ASP A 115 17.32 23.41 17.46
N ALA A 116 17.25 23.23 18.78
CA ALA A 116 16.29 22.34 19.42
C ALA A 116 14.83 22.76 19.16
N ARG A 117 14.51 24.05 19.25
CA ARG A 117 13.17 24.58 18.91
C ARG A 117 12.79 24.25 17.46
N THR A 118 13.71 24.50 16.52
CA THR A 118 13.52 24.22 15.09
C THR A 118 13.28 22.73 14.83
N ARG A 119 14.07 21.85 15.46
CA ARG A 119 13.92 20.39 15.32
C ARG A 119 12.66 19.88 16.00
N PHE A 120 12.25 20.45 17.13
CA PHE A 120 10.98 20.13 17.77
C PHE A 120 9.80 20.43 16.84
N ASP A 121 9.80 21.61 16.19
CA ASP A 121 8.77 21.96 15.19
C ASP A 121 8.75 20.96 14.03
N ALA A 122 9.92 20.58 13.52
CA ALA A 122 10.03 19.60 12.44
C ALA A 122 9.50 18.22 12.85
N VAL A 123 9.79 17.76 14.07
CA VAL A 123 9.32 16.46 14.59
C VAL A 123 7.82 16.47 14.83
N VAL A 124 7.25 17.51 15.44
CA VAL A 124 5.79 17.64 15.60
C VAL A 124 5.09 17.70 14.25
N SER A 125 5.64 18.44 13.28
CA SER A 125 5.14 18.48 11.91
C SER A 125 5.17 17.10 11.25
N THR A 126 6.26 16.36 11.43
CA THR A 126 6.42 14.99 10.92
C THR A 126 5.38 14.04 11.53
N LEU A 127 5.13 14.13 12.84
CA LEU A 127 4.09 13.34 13.51
C LEU A 127 2.66 13.75 13.11
N ASN A 128 2.48 14.97 12.60
CA ASN A 128 1.24 15.46 12.02
C ASN A 128 1.11 15.18 10.50
N THR A 129 2.02 14.39 9.91
CA THR A 129 1.96 14.01 8.49
C THR A 129 0.69 13.23 8.16
N ARG A 130 0.13 13.50 6.98
CA ARG A 130 -1.09 12.89 6.45
C ARG A 130 -0.86 12.32 5.06
N ILE A 131 -1.50 11.18 4.78
CA ILE A 131 -1.61 10.60 3.44
C ILE A 131 -3.06 10.75 2.98
N GLY A 132 -3.27 11.58 1.96
CA GLY A 132 -4.62 12.00 1.57
C GLY A 132 -5.32 12.68 2.75
N ASN A 133 -6.48 12.17 3.14
CA ASN A 133 -7.23 12.69 4.29
C ASN A 133 -6.96 11.96 5.61
N ARG A 134 -5.99 11.04 5.65
CA ARG A 134 -5.71 10.19 6.82
C ARG A 134 -4.41 10.59 7.51
N SER A 135 -4.47 10.94 8.78
CA SER A 135 -3.31 11.11 9.65
C SER A 135 -2.70 9.76 10.03
N LEU A 136 -1.37 9.70 10.09
CA LEU A 136 -0.62 8.47 10.30
C LEU A 136 -0.46 8.09 11.77
N PHE A 137 -0.34 9.08 12.66
CA PHE A 137 -0.01 8.88 14.07
C PHE A 137 -1.18 9.20 15.03
N SER A 138 -2.41 9.31 14.51
CA SER A 138 -3.64 9.65 15.27
C SER A 138 -4.45 8.43 15.74
N GLY A 139 -3.92 7.21 15.57
CA GLY A 139 -4.65 5.98 15.89
C GLY A 139 -5.90 5.81 15.02
N ALA A 140 -7.04 5.46 15.62
CA ALA A 140 -8.31 5.32 14.90
C ALA A 140 -8.89 6.67 14.42
N ALA A 141 -8.47 7.79 14.99
CA ALA A 141 -8.96 9.14 14.66
C ALA A 141 -8.28 9.72 13.41
N THR A 142 -8.24 8.95 12.31
CA THR A 142 -7.49 9.31 11.09
C THR A 142 -7.93 10.62 10.43
N GLY A 143 -9.12 11.15 10.76
CA GLY A 143 -9.61 12.44 10.26
C GLY A 143 -8.97 13.66 10.93
N GLU A 144 -8.35 13.48 12.10
CA GLU A 144 -7.83 14.57 12.93
C GLU A 144 -6.29 14.63 12.86
N THR A 145 -5.72 15.76 13.28
CA THR A 145 -4.27 15.87 13.50
C THR A 145 -3.88 15.03 14.71
N ALA A 146 -2.66 14.49 14.74
CA ALA A 146 -2.23 13.65 15.84
C ALA A 146 -1.92 14.48 17.10
N LEU A 147 -1.31 15.66 16.89
CA LEU A 147 -0.85 16.57 17.93
C LEU A 147 -1.34 17.99 17.65
N ILE A 148 -1.45 18.81 18.70
CA ILE A 148 -1.50 20.28 18.61
C ILE A 148 -0.27 20.83 17.86
N SER A 149 -0.29 22.11 17.51
CA SER A 149 0.89 22.75 16.94
C SER A 149 2.05 22.80 17.94
N ALA A 150 3.27 22.80 17.42
CA ALA A 150 4.46 22.87 18.26
C ALA A 150 4.52 24.17 19.08
N ASP A 151 4.05 25.29 18.51
CA ASP A 151 3.93 26.57 19.22
C ASP A 151 2.95 26.48 20.39
N GLU A 152 1.76 25.89 20.20
CA GLU A 152 0.80 25.71 21.30
C GLU A 152 1.38 24.81 22.40
N MET A 153 2.12 23.76 22.02
CA MET A 153 2.76 22.86 22.96
C MET A 153 3.84 23.57 23.79
N MET A 154 4.73 24.33 23.13
CA MET A 154 5.78 25.06 23.81
C MET A 154 5.24 26.20 24.68
N ASN A 155 4.16 26.87 24.27
CA ASN A 155 3.50 27.89 25.09
C ASN A 155 2.93 27.30 26.39
N ASP A 156 2.30 26.12 26.33
CA ASP A 156 1.77 25.45 27.51
C ASP A 156 2.90 24.98 28.45
N LEU A 157 3.97 24.41 27.89
CA LEU A 157 5.16 24.01 28.65
C LEU A 157 5.88 25.21 29.30
N ALA A 158 6.07 26.30 28.56
CA ALA A 158 6.67 27.53 29.08
C ALA A 158 5.85 28.12 30.24
N ALA A 159 4.52 28.05 30.16
CA ALA A 159 3.64 28.45 31.25
C ALA A 159 3.74 27.50 32.46
N ALA A 160 3.86 26.19 32.23
CA ALA A 160 3.98 25.18 33.29
C ALA A 160 5.28 25.32 34.10
N VAL A 161 6.38 25.66 33.42
CA VAL A 161 7.70 25.83 34.07
C VAL A 161 7.92 27.26 34.61
N ALA A 162 6.96 28.17 34.40
CA ALA A 162 7.06 29.56 34.82
C ALA A 162 7.28 29.67 36.35
N GLY A 163 8.44 30.19 36.75
CA GLY A 163 8.84 30.32 38.15
C GLY A 163 9.80 29.25 38.65
N SER A 164 10.17 28.27 37.81
CA SER A 164 11.26 27.34 38.11
C SER A 164 12.60 28.08 38.18
N THR A 165 13.42 27.72 39.17
CA THR A 165 14.72 28.39 39.40
C THR A 165 15.93 27.47 39.19
N SER A 166 15.69 26.17 38.96
CA SER A 166 16.72 25.17 38.74
C SER A 166 16.40 24.30 37.53
N SER A 167 17.42 23.74 36.89
CA SER A 167 17.23 22.80 35.78
C SER A 167 16.46 21.55 36.21
N SER A 168 16.67 21.06 37.44
CA SER A 168 15.97 19.89 37.96
C SER A 168 14.48 20.09 38.17
N ASP A 169 14.05 21.31 38.54
CA ASP A 169 12.62 21.62 38.67
C ASP A 169 11.95 21.60 37.29
N VAL A 170 12.60 22.20 36.29
CA VAL A 170 12.14 22.20 34.89
C VAL A 170 12.04 20.79 34.36
N GLU A 171 13.08 19.97 34.55
CA GLU A 171 13.10 18.56 34.14
C GLU A 171 11.92 17.77 34.73
N THR A 172 11.64 17.95 36.02
CA THR A 172 10.54 17.24 36.70
C THR A 172 9.18 17.65 36.15
N ILE A 173 8.94 18.96 35.98
CA ILE A 173 7.66 19.47 35.46
C ILE A 173 7.41 18.98 34.03
N VAL A 174 8.44 19.02 33.18
CA VAL A 174 8.33 18.58 31.79
C VAL A 174 8.17 17.06 31.71
N ASP A 175 8.88 16.29 32.56
CA ASP A 175 8.67 14.84 32.65
C ASP A 175 7.24 14.48 33.07
N ASP A 176 6.73 15.13 34.12
CA ASP A 176 5.34 14.96 34.55
C ASP A 176 4.34 15.33 33.45
N TRP A 177 4.62 16.39 32.68
CA TRP A 177 3.74 16.83 31.60
C TRP A 177 3.66 15.81 30.45
N PHE A 178 4.78 15.20 30.07
CA PHE A 178 4.85 14.21 28.98
C PHE A 178 4.48 12.78 29.41
N MET A 179 4.93 12.35 30.59
CA MET A 179 4.94 10.93 30.99
C MET A 179 3.93 10.56 32.08
N SER A 180 3.41 11.52 32.84
CA SER A 180 2.38 11.20 33.84
C SER A 180 1.11 10.71 33.14
N PRO A 181 0.42 9.69 33.69
CA PRO A 181 -0.95 9.38 33.29
C PRO A 181 -1.83 10.62 33.44
N SER A 182 -2.61 10.95 32.42
CA SER A 182 -3.37 12.21 32.38
C SER A 182 -2.50 13.46 32.57
N GLY A 183 -1.25 13.44 32.09
CA GLY A 183 -0.39 14.62 31.97
C GLY A 183 -0.89 15.56 30.88
N GLY A 184 -0.22 16.71 30.73
CA GLY A 184 -0.57 17.69 29.70
C GLY A 184 -0.48 17.13 28.29
N PHE A 185 0.43 16.16 28.04
CA PHE A 185 0.50 15.50 26.74
C PHE A 185 -0.80 14.75 26.39
N GLU A 186 -1.30 13.90 27.30
CA GLU A 186 -2.52 13.11 27.03
C GLU A 186 -3.79 13.97 27.05
N MET A 187 -3.85 15.03 27.86
CA MET A 187 -5.05 15.85 28.01
C MET A 187 -5.15 17.01 27.01
N ILE A 188 -4.01 17.55 26.56
CA ILE A 188 -3.96 18.78 25.76
C ILE A 188 -3.30 18.49 24.41
N ALA A 189 -2.15 17.82 24.41
CA ALA A 189 -1.30 17.74 23.23
C ALA A 189 -1.77 16.72 22.20
N TYR A 190 -2.13 15.53 22.66
CA TYR A 190 -2.58 14.43 21.81
C TYR A 190 -4.06 14.61 21.45
N GLN A 191 -4.34 14.72 20.15
CA GLN A 191 -5.68 14.84 19.60
C GLN A 191 -6.17 13.55 18.94
N GLY A 192 -5.33 12.52 18.89
CA GLY A 192 -5.70 11.23 18.32
C GLY A 192 -6.61 10.40 19.22
N SER A 193 -6.90 9.17 18.77
CA SER A 193 -7.68 8.20 19.52
C SER A 193 -6.79 7.14 20.15
N ASP A 194 -7.05 6.79 21.41
CA ASP A 194 -6.41 5.66 22.11
C ASP A 194 -6.73 4.30 21.48
N ASN A 195 -7.80 4.21 20.68
CA ASN A 195 -8.09 3.01 19.91
C ASN A 195 -7.12 2.88 18.73
N ALA A 196 -6.55 1.68 18.59
CA ALA A 196 -5.71 1.30 17.46
C ALA A 196 -6.44 1.41 16.12
N LEU A 197 -5.69 1.69 15.06
CA LEU A 197 -6.20 1.64 13.70
C LEU A 197 -6.69 0.22 13.36
N SER A 198 -7.78 0.14 12.57
CA SER A 198 -8.26 -1.15 12.06
C SER A 198 -7.18 -1.83 11.22
N PRO A 199 -6.98 -3.16 11.36
CA PRO A 199 -5.94 -3.86 10.65
C PRO A 199 -6.23 -3.91 9.14
N PHE A 200 -5.17 -3.92 8.34
CA PHE A 200 -5.24 -4.14 6.90
C PHE A 200 -5.41 -5.63 6.62
N ALA A 201 -6.34 -5.99 5.74
CA ALA A 201 -6.53 -7.36 5.28
C ALA A 201 -5.56 -7.65 4.13
N LEU A 202 -4.55 -8.49 4.40
CA LEU A 202 -3.54 -8.88 3.41
C LEU A 202 -3.92 -10.17 2.66
N GLY A 203 -4.89 -10.92 3.19
CA GLY A 203 -5.42 -12.14 2.59
C GLY A 203 -6.63 -12.66 3.35
N GLU A 204 -7.10 -13.87 2.99
CA GLU A 204 -8.31 -14.46 3.58
C GLU A 204 -8.20 -14.69 5.10
N HIS A 205 -7.00 -15.01 5.58
CA HIS A 205 -6.71 -15.27 6.99
C HIS A 205 -5.51 -14.47 7.49
N GLU A 206 -5.08 -13.47 6.73
CA GLU A 206 -3.92 -12.67 7.07
C GLU A 206 -4.30 -11.21 7.20
N THR A 207 -3.99 -10.66 8.37
CA THR A 207 -4.16 -9.25 8.67
C THR A 207 -2.90 -8.71 9.30
N VAL A 208 -2.57 -7.46 8.98
CA VAL A 208 -1.49 -6.74 9.64
C VAL A 208 -2.02 -5.50 10.31
N ARG A 209 -1.56 -5.28 11.54
CA ARG A 209 -1.90 -4.08 12.30
C ARG A 209 -0.67 -3.18 12.33
N VAL A 210 -0.85 -1.97 11.83
CA VAL A 210 0.14 -0.91 11.94
C VAL A 210 -0.33 0.00 13.07
N ASP A 211 0.07 -0.30 14.30
CA ASP A 211 -0.38 0.41 15.51
C ASP A 211 0.74 1.32 16.02
N PHE A 212 0.94 2.44 15.34
CA PHE A 212 1.90 3.46 15.75
C PHE A 212 1.14 4.76 15.95
N SER A 213 1.16 5.26 17.18
CA SER A 213 0.50 6.49 17.60
C SER A 213 1.54 7.48 18.10
N ALA A 214 1.28 8.77 17.96
CA ALA A 214 2.10 9.81 18.58
C ALA A 214 2.11 9.71 20.11
N ASN A 215 1.15 8.97 20.71
CA ASN A 215 1.09 8.66 22.13
C ASN A 215 2.02 7.50 22.58
N ASP A 216 2.81 6.92 21.67
CA ASP A 216 3.81 5.92 22.06
C ASP A 216 4.83 6.51 23.06
N ALA A 217 5.19 5.74 24.09
CA ALA A 217 6.10 6.19 25.13
C ALA A 217 7.47 6.63 24.58
N SER A 218 7.98 5.96 23.54
CA SER A 218 9.28 6.28 22.94
C SER A 218 9.24 7.62 22.19
N LEU A 219 8.12 7.91 21.53
CA LEU A 219 7.89 9.19 20.87
C LEU A 219 7.69 10.32 21.88
N ARG A 220 6.99 10.06 22.99
CA ARG A 220 6.86 11.01 24.10
C ARG A 220 8.21 11.33 24.73
N GLU A 221 9.06 10.33 24.96
CA GLU A 221 10.43 10.53 25.50
C GLU A 221 11.26 11.39 24.54
N THR A 222 11.13 11.15 23.24
CA THR A 222 11.79 11.93 22.20
C THR A 222 11.33 13.40 22.22
N LEU A 223 10.02 13.63 22.20
CA LEU A 223 9.45 14.98 22.26
C LEU A 223 9.82 15.70 23.56
N LYS A 224 9.87 14.99 24.70
CA LYS A 224 10.31 15.50 25.99
C LYS A 224 11.73 16.03 25.93
N GLY A 225 12.68 15.23 25.41
CA GLY A 225 14.07 15.64 25.27
C GLY A 225 14.24 16.87 24.36
N LEU A 226 13.49 16.92 23.25
CA LEU A 226 13.48 18.07 22.34
C LEU A 226 12.91 19.31 23.01
N ALA A 227 11.79 19.18 23.72
CA ALA A 227 11.13 20.27 24.43
C ALA A 227 12.01 20.83 25.55
N LEU A 228 12.70 19.98 26.33
CA LEU A 228 13.62 20.41 27.38
C LEU A 228 14.70 21.36 26.84
N ALA A 229 15.28 21.05 25.69
CA ALA A 229 16.26 21.92 25.05
C ALA A 229 15.64 23.16 24.41
N ALA A 230 14.46 23.02 23.79
CA ALA A 230 13.74 24.13 23.17
C ALA A 230 13.28 25.19 24.19
N LEU A 231 13.01 24.81 25.44
CA LEU A 231 12.65 25.76 26.51
C LEU A 231 13.74 26.80 26.79
N VAL A 232 15.01 26.50 26.48
CA VAL A 232 16.11 27.47 26.58
C VAL A 232 15.91 28.65 25.61
N ASP A 233 15.36 28.40 24.43
CA ASP A 233 15.02 29.44 23.44
C ASP A 233 13.84 30.31 23.89
N GLU A 234 12.89 29.72 24.63
CA GLU A 234 11.74 30.40 25.24
C GLU A 234 12.09 31.26 26.47
N GLY A 235 13.39 31.42 26.76
CA GLY A 235 13.89 32.27 27.84
C GLY A 235 13.86 31.61 29.23
N VAL A 236 13.67 30.29 29.31
CA VAL A 236 13.71 29.57 30.58
C VAL A 236 15.13 29.63 31.16
N LEU A 237 15.22 30.00 32.44
CA LEU A 237 16.49 30.12 33.19
C LEU A 237 17.48 31.15 32.61
N GLU A 238 17.02 32.17 31.88
CA GLU A 238 17.87 33.25 31.30
C GLU A 238 18.85 33.90 32.29
N GLY A 239 18.52 33.91 33.58
CA GLY A 239 19.37 34.44 34.64
C GLY A 239 20.62 33.60 34.96
N SER A 240 20.73 32.37 34.45
CA SER A 240 21.83 31.45 34.75
C SER A 240 22.20 30.55 33.56
N VAL A 241 23.27 30.92 32.85
CA VAL A 241 23.87 30.10 31.78
C VAL A 241 24.28 28.72 32.30
N ALA A 242 24.67 28.61 33.57
CA ALA A 242 25.02 27.32 34.18
C ALA A 242 23.81 26.38 34.28
N GLU A 243 22.64 26.91 34.65
CA GLU A 243 21.39 26.13 34.73
C GLU A 243 20.89 25.76 33.33
N GLN A 244 20.97 26.70 32.36
CA GLN A 244 20.65 26.41 30.96
C GLN A 244 21.58 25.33 30.37
N SER A 245 22.87 25.40 30.66
CA SER A 245 23.84 24.38 30.23
C SER A 245 23.55 23.01 30.85
N SER A 246 23.11 22.99 32.12
CA SER A 246 22.68 21.75 32.79
C SER A 246 21.42 21.18 32.11
N LEU A 247 20.43 22.02 31.80
CA LEU A 247 19.22 21.63 31.10
C LEU A 247 19.51 21.06 29.71
N LEU A 248 20.40 21.69 28.93
CA LEU A 248 20.84 21.16 27.63
C LEU A 248 21.55 19.81 27.77
N ARG A 249 22.33 19.60 28.83
CA ARG A 249 22.96 18.30 29.10
C ARG A 249 21.93 17.22 29.33
N SER A 250 20.97 17.48 30.20
CA SER A 250 19.89 16.55 30.52
C SER A 250 19.03 16.25 29.29
N ALA A 251 18.73 17.27 28.48
CA ALA A 251 18.04 17.09 27.20
C ALA A 251 18.85 16.21 26.22
N GLY A 252 20.17 16.45 26.10
CA GLY A 252 21.05 15.61 25.29
C GLY A 252 21.11 14.15 25.77
N GLU A 253 21.22 13.94 27.08
CA GLU A 253 21.20 12.61 27.72
C GLU A 253 19.85 11.89 27.50
N ALA A 254 18.73 12.60 27.63
CA ALA A 254 17.38 12.07 27.37
C ALA A 254 17.21 11.68 25.89
N LEU A 255 17.65 12.53 24.96
CA LEU A 255 17.62 12.25 23.52
C LEU A 255 18.50 11.04 23.15
N MET A 256 19.69 10.91 23.74
CA MET A 256 20.51 9.72 23.57
C MET A 256 19.80 8.45 24.07
N GLY A 257 19.10 8.52 25.21
CA GLY A 257 18.30 7.41 25.72
C GLY A 257 17.13 7.04 24.80
N ALA A 258 16.47 8.04 24.22
CA ALA A 258 15.31 7.87 23.33
C ALA A 258 15.65 7.16 22.00
N GLN A 259 16.91 7.23 21.55
CA GLN A 259 17.35 6.58 20.30
C GLN A 259 17.08 5.07 20.29
N ALA A 260 17.23 4.40 21.43
CA ALA A 260 16.94 2.96 21.54
C ALA A 260 15.44 2.67 21.30
N GLY A 261 14.55 3.48 21.88
CA GLY A 261 13.11 3.35 21.66
C GLY A 261 12.70 3.63 20.21
N LEU A 262 13.31 4.65 19.57
CA LEU A 262 13.09 4.91 18.14
C LEU A 262 13.59 3.77 17.26
N ALA A 263 14.76 3.18 17.58
CA ALA A 263 15.28 2.03 16.85
C ALA A 263 14.35 0.82 17.00
N ASP A 264 13.81 0.57 18.20
CA ASP A 264 12.84 -0.49 18.45
C ASP A 264 11.53 -0.27 17.68
N LEU A 265 11.01 0.95 17.63
CA LEU A 265 9.84 1.29 16.82
C LEU A 265 10.11 1.05 15.33
N ARG A 266 11.24 1.50 14.81
CA ARG A 266 11.63 1.28 13.40
C ARG A 266 11.83 -0.20 13.07
N ALA A 267 12.33 -1.00 14.03
CA ALA A 267 12.44 -2.43 13.87
C ALA A 267 11.07 -3.12 13.82
N GLN A 268 10.11 -2.68 14.66
CA GLN A 268 8.74 -3.17 14.63
C GLN A 268 8.04 -2.82 13.30
N VAL A 269 8.22 -1.61 12.78
CA VAL A 269 7.73 -1.22 11.45
C VAL A 269 8.36 -2.09 10.37
N GLY A 270 9.68 -2.31 10.41
CA GLY A 270 10.36 -3.18 9.45
C GLY A 270 9.86 -4.63 9.45
N ALA A 271 9.49 -5.17 10.62
CA ALA A 271 8.85 -6.48 10.71
C ALA A 271 7.45 -6.49 10.07
N VAL A 272 6.72 -5.39 10.15
CA VAL A 272 5.43 -5.21 9.48
C VAL A 272 5.61 -5.09 7.97
N GLU A 273 6.58 -4.31 7.49
CA GLU A 273 6.93 -4.20 6.07
C GLU A 273 7.27 -5.57 5.47
N ALA A 274 8.09 -6.37 6.16
CA ALA A 274 8.43 -7.72 5.70
C ALA A 274 7.20 -8.64 5.56
N ARG A 275 6.22 -8.53 6.46
CA ARG A 275 4.96 -9.30 6.37
C ARG A 275 4.09 -8.82 5.21
N ILE A 276 4.05 -7.52 4.96
CA ILE A 276 3.34 -6.94 3.82
C ILE A 276 3.97 -7.43 2.50
N GLU A 277 5.30 -7.46 2.42
CA GLU A 277 6.03 -7.98 1.26
C GLU A 277 5.75 -9.47 1.02
N GLU A 278 5.77 -10.29 2.07
CA GLU A 278 5.43 -11.72 1.98
C GLU A 278 4.01 -11.93 1.44
N ALA A 279 3.04 -11.18 1.97
CA ALA A 279 1.66 -11.23 1.48
C ALA A 279 1.54 -10.76 0.02
N SER A 280 2.27 -9.72 -0.38
CA SER A 280 2.33 -9.22 -1.76
C SER A 280 2.83 -10.30 -2.74
N LEU A 281 3.93 -10.98 -2.38
CA LEU A 281 4.49 -12.08 -3.17
C LEU A 281 3.51 -13.25 -3.28
N SER A 282 2.90 -13.63 -2.16
CA SER A 282 1.89 -14.70 -2.10
C SER A 282 0.67 -14.39 -2.98
N ASN A 283 0.11 -13.17 -2.85
CA ASN A 283 -1.02 -12.71 -3.65
C ASN A 283 -0.69 -12.67 -5.16
N SER A 284 0.52 -12.24 -5.52
CA SER A 284 1.01 -12.23 -6.90
C SER A 284 1.15 -13.65 -7.47
N ALA A 285 1.70 -14.60 -6.69
CA ALA A 285 1.85 -15.99 -7.11
C ALA A 285 0.49 -16.69 -7.31
N MET A 286 -0.47 -16.43 -6.42
CA MET A 286 -1.83 -16.93 -6.56
C MET A 286 -2.53 -16.33 -7.78
N THR A 287 -2.38 -15.03 -8.01
CA THR A 287 -2.94 -14.34 -9.18
C THR A 287 -2.43 -14.97 -10.47
N PHE A 288 -1.11 -15.15 -10.60
CA PHE A 288 -0.50 -15.82 -11.74
C PHE A 288 -1.03 -17.26 -11.96
N SER A 289 -1.21 -18.01 -10.87
CA SER A 289 -1.73 -19.38 -10.93
C SER A 289 -3.18 -19.41 -11.43
N TYR A 290 -4.04 -18.53 -10.93
CA TYR A 290 -5.43 -18.42 -11.37
C TYR A 290 -5.56 -17.86 -12.79
N GLU A 291 -4.71 -16.92 -13.20
CA GLU A 291 -4.65 -16.43 -14.58
C GLU A 291 -4.20 -17.52 -15.55
N THR A 292 -3.24 -18.35 -15.15
CA THR A 292 -2.82 -19.52 -15.93
C THR A 292 -3.96 -20.51 -16.09
N ALA A 293 -4.63 -20.88 -15.00
CA ALA A 293 -5.79 -21.78 -15.04
C ALA A 293 -6.95 -21.20 -15.87
N LYS A 294 -7.18 -19.88 -15.81
CA LYS A 294 -8.15 -19.19 -16.67
C LYS A 294 -7.74 -19.29 -18.14
N SER A 295 -6.46 -19.06 -18.45
CA SER A 295 -5.92 -19.12 -19.80
C SER A 295 -6.07 -20.53 -20.42
N GLU A 296 -5.84 -21.61 -19.65
CA GLU A 296 -6.07 -22.98 -20.14
C GLU A 296 -7.53 -23.23 -20.58
N ILE A 297 -8.48 -22.57 -19.91
CA ILE A 297 -9.90 -22.66 -20.23
C ILE A 297 -10.23 -21.77 -21.45
N VAL A 298 -9.78 -20.52 -21.42
CA VAL A 298 -10.25 -19.45 -22.32
C VAL A 298 -9.42 -19.29 -23.59
N SER A 299 -8.10 -19.48 -23.52
CA SER A 299 -7.19 -19.16 -24.63
C SER A 299 -7.27 -20.20 -25.75
N ALA A 300 -7.35 -19.73 -26.99
CA ALA A 300 -7.27 -20.57 -28.17
C ALA A 300 -5.80 -20.81 -28.58
N ASP A 301 -5.47 -22.00 -29.07
CA ASP A 301 -4.18 -22.24 -29.72
C ASP A 301 -4.20 -21.53 -31.09
N ALA A 302 -3.41 -20.45 -31.20
CA ALA A 302 -3.37 -19.64 -32.42
C ALA A 302 -2.85 -20.42 -33.63
N TYR A 303 -1.97 -21.40 -33.44
CA TYR A 303 -1.44 -22.21 -34.53
C TYR A 303 -2.49 -23.21 -35.02
N GLU A 304 -3.16 -23.91 -34.09
CA GLU A 304 -4.25 -24.82 -34.43
C GLU A 304 -5.40 -24.05 -35.10
N SER A 305 -5.81 -22.91 -34.53
CA SER A 305 -6.91 -22.08 -35.05
C SER A 305 -6.59 -21.53 -36.44
N ALA A 306 -5.36 -21.08 -36.69
CA ALA A 306 -4.95 -20.61 -38.02
C ALA A 306 -4.88 -21.74 -39.05
N SER A 307 -4.45 -22.94 -38.64
CA SER A 307 -4.45 -24.13 -39.50
C SER A 307 -5.87 -24.53 -39.90
N MET A 308 -6.78 -24.57 -38.91
CA MET A 308 -8.19 -24.89 -39.12
C MET A 308 -8.92 -23.83 -39.93
N LEU A 309 -8.62 -22.54 -39.72
CA LEU A 309 -9.13 -21.44 -40.55
C LEU A 309 -8.76 -21.63 -42.02
N THR A 310 -7.48 -21.86 -42.30
CA THR A 310 -6.96 -22.08 -43.67
C THR A 310 -7.61 -23.30 -44.32
N GLN A 311 -7.77 -24.39 -43.56
CA GLN A 311 -8.45 -25.60 -44.02
C GLN A 311 -9.92 -25.32 -44.36
N THR A 312 -10.62 -24.57 -43.51
CA THR A 312 -12.03 -24.23 -43.68
C THR A 312 -12.26 -23.29 -44.86
N GLU A 313 -11.38 -22.30 -45.06
CA GLU A 313 -11.37 -21.44 -46.25
C GLU A 313 -11.24 -22.26 -47.54
N THR A 314 -10.32 -23.22 -47.55
CA THR A 314 -10.10 -24.12 -48.70
C THR A 314 -11.34 -24.98 -48.96
N GLN A 315 -11.95 -25.53 -47.91
CA GLN A 315 -13.19 -26.30 -48.04
C GLN A 315 -14.33 -25.45 -48.63
N LEU A 316 -14.49 -24.20 -48.19
CA LEU A 316 -15.51 -23.30 -48.69
C LEU A 316 -15.31 -22.96 -50.18
N GLN A 317 -14.06 -22.73 -50.60
CA GLN A 317 -13.71 -22.52 -52.01
C GLN A 317 -14.02 -23.74 -52.88
N ILE A 318 -13.74 -24.96 -52.38
CA ILE A 318 -14.08 -26.21 -53.06
C ILE A 318 -15.60 -26.35 -53.19
N ILE A 319 -16.37 -26.09 -52.13
CA ILE A 319 -17.83 -26.15 -52.14
C ILE A 319 -18.41 -25.19 -53.18
N TYR A 320 -17.94 -23.94 -53.25
CA TYR A 320 -18.42 -22.99 -54.26
C TYR A 320 -18.01 -23.38 -55.68
N THR A 321 -16.80 -23.92 -55.85
CA THR A 321 -16.34 -24.40 -57.16
C THR A 321 -17.17 -25.60 -57.63
N LEU A 322 -17.47 -26.56 -56.75
CA LEU A 322 -18.33 -27.70 -57.05
C LEU A 322 -19.78 -27.28 -57.32
N THR A 323 -20.32 -26.37 -56.50
CA THR A 323 -21.69 -25.84 -56.67
C THR A 323 -21.83 -25.14 -58.02
N SER A 324 -20.85 -24.31 -58.41
CA SER A 324 -20.85 -23.64 -59.71
C SER A 324 -20.70 -24.61 -60.89
N ARG A 325 -19.97 -25.72 -60.73
CA ARG A 325 -19.89 -26.78 -61.75
C ARG A 325 -21.19 -27.56 -61.87
N MET A 326 -21.83 -27.89 -60.75
CA MET A 326 -23.13 -28.58 -60.72
C MET A 326 -24.25 -27.70 -61.29
N SER A 327 -24.26 -26.40 -61.01
CA SER A 327 -25.26 -25.48 -61.58
C SER A 327 -25.12 -25.28 -63.08
N ARG A 328 -23.94 -25.58 -63.66
CA ARG A 328 -23.66 -25.56 -65.09
C ARG A 328 -23.95 -26.90 -65.79
N LEU A 329 -24.16 -27.98 -65.05
CA LEU A 329 -24.65 -29.25 -65.60
C LEU A 329 -26.17 -29.17 -65.69
N SER A 330 -26.68 -28.56 -66.76
CA SER A 330 -28.10 -28.58 -67.06
C SER A 330 -28.44 -29.89 -67.79
N LEU A 331 -29.62 -30.48 -67.52
CA LEU A 331 -30.10 -31.64 -68.30
C LEU A 331 -30.14 -31.31 -69.81
N SER A 332 -30.32 -30.04 -70.16
CA SER A 332 -30.24 -29.51 -71.53
C SER A 332 -28.85 -29.54 -72.17
N ASP A 333 -27.75 -29.72 -71.41
CA ASP A 333 -26.41 -29.92 -71.96
C ASP A 333 -26.09 -31.42 -72.20
N TYR A 334 -26.93 -32.33 -71.70
CA TYR A 334 -26.78 -33.79 -71.86
C TYR A 334 -27.68 -34.39 -72.96
N ILE A 335 -28.74 -33.67 -73.37
CA ILE A 335 -29.66 -34.05 -74.45
C ILE A 335 -29.30 -33.24 -75.70
#